data_AF-A0ABD2HNE1-F1
#
_entry.id   AF-A0ABD2HNE1-F1
#
_cell.length_a   1.000
_cell.length_b   1.000
_cell.length_c   1.000
_cell.angle_alpha   90.00
_cell.angle_beta   90.00
_cell.angle_gamma   90.00
#
_symmetry.space_group_name_H-M   'P 1'
#
loop_
_entity.id
_entity.type
_entity.pdbx_description
1 polymer ?
#
loop_
_entity_poly.entity_id
_entity_poly.type
_entity_poly.pdbx_seq_one_letter_code
_entity_poly.pdbx_strand_id
1 'polypeptide(L)'
;MPSGNALVNSSACFQPVSQLSILNIVPSAEILSEEMLRQKAAKEADRCEDPLVRLQLKCLAIGFATGKKLVRHFLSKNATTMDCARFVQTLRSFPSLSLSESEAKEIFDRLSVRLGTSSAAAGVLSVAKMVEEFTPPLKAQRRELVEEVFRKMDPNDTGSVPLSALYARFDHRRQPQFESGKKSREELLASFLDTFEPDPDGQVLAIEFLAFYAAKSAAVQNDIHFDWMLRSQWKL
;
A
#
# COMPACT_ATOMS: atom_id res chain seq x y z
N MET A 1 -64.77 -10.79 -26.82
CA MET A 1 -64.78 -9.40 -26.33
C MET A 1 -64.64 -9.42 -24.81
N PRO A 2 -63.56 -8.89 -24.23
CA PRO A 2 -63.59 -8.50 -22.83
C PRO A 2 -63.54 -6.97 -22.69
N SER A 3 -64.38 -6.50 -21.80
CA SER A 3 -64.57 -5.12 -21.38
C SER A 3 -63.57 -4.73 -20.29
N GLY A 4 -63.11 -3.49 -20.35
CA GLY A 4 -62.93 -2.51 -19.26
C GLY A 4 -62.32 -2.94 -17.90
N ASN A 5 -61.17 -2.31 -17.58
CA ASN A 5 -60.85 -1.48 -16.39
C ASN A 5 -61.72 -1.64 -15.13
N ALA A 6 -61.24 -1.48 -13.91
CA ALA A 6 -59.97 -1.27 -13.23
C ALA A 6 -60.35 -1.16 -11.75
N LEU A 7 -59.50 -1.53 -10.79
CA LEU A 7 -59.48 -0.94 -9.44
C LEU A 7 -58.16 -1.29 -8.73
N VAL A 8 -57.36 -0.24 -8.57
CA VAL A 8 -56.28 -0.01 -7.59
C VAL A 8 -56.86 -0.24 -6.18
N ASN A 9 -56.17 -0.60 -5.09
CA ASN A 9 -54.79 -0.41 -4.64
C ASN A 9 -54.59 -1.23 -3.34
N SER A 10 -53.35 -1.22 -2.81
CA SER A 10 -52.95 -1.43 -1.41
C SER A 10 -52.42 -2.82 -1.01
N SER A 11 -51.10 -2.98 -1.10
CA SER A 11 -50.22 -3.08 0.09
C SER A 11 -48.79 -3.44 -0.35
N ALA A 12 -47.94 -2.43 -0.45
CA ALA A 12 -46.51 -2.61 -0.59
C ALA A 12 -45.88 -2.73 0.81
N CYS A 13 -45.71 -3.97 1.28
CA CYS A 13 -44.84 -4.30 2.39
C CYS A 13 -43.69 -5.16 1.83
N PHE A 14 -42.50 -4.57 1.87
CA PHE A 14 -41.17 -5.18 1.84
C PHE A 14 -41.11 -6.70 1.70
N GLN A 15 -40.54 -7.18 0.59
CA GLN A 15 -39.69 -8.38 0.51
C GLN A 15 -38.71 -8.22 -0.66
N PRO A 16 -37.53 -8.88 -0.58
CA PRO A 16 -36.27 -8.39 -1.12
C PRO A 16 -36.17 -8.60 -2.64
N VAL A 17 -35.66 -7.59 -3.35
CA VAL A 17 -35.24 -7.77 -4.75
C VAL A 17 -33.91 -8.52 -4.75
N SER A 18 -33.96 -9.82 -4.49
CA SER A 18 -32.92 -10.76 -4.90
C SER A 18 -33.12 -11.07 -6.38
N GLN A 19 -32.66 -10.18 -7.25
CA GLN A 19 -32.43 -10.47 -8.67
C GLN A 19 -31.49 -9.43 -9.27
N LEU A 20 -30.19 -9.62 -9.02
CA LEU A 20 -29.14 -9.26 -9.97
C LEU A 20 -28.32 -10.52 -10.21
N SER A 21 -28.51 -11.08 -11.40
CA SER A 21 -27.83 -12.23 -12.00
C SER A 21 -26.32 -11.98 -12.16
N ILE A 22 -25.46 -12.89 -11.66
CA ILE A 22 -23.98 -12.73 -11.67
C ILE A 22 -23.29 -13.56 -12.79
N LEU A 23 -24.04 -14.12 -13.75
CA LEU A 23 -23.45 -14.48 -15.04
C LEU A 23 -23.19 -13.19 -15.84
N ASN A 24 -22.17 -12.42 -15.43
CA ASN A 24 -21.55 -11.22 -16.03
C ASN A 24 -20.99 -10.40 -14.85
N ILE A 25 -19.69 -10.19 -14.63
CA ILE A 25 -18.50 -10.18 -15.49
C ILE A 25 -17.34 -10.68 -14.61
N VAL A 26 -16.69 -11.79 -14.97
CA VAL A 26 -15.36 -12.14 -14.46
C VAL A 26 -14.36 -11.49 -15.41
N PRO A 27 -13.23 -10.97 -14.91
CA PRO A 27 -12.07 -11.84 -14.81
C PRO A 27 -11.59 -11.80 -13.35
N SER A 28 -11.03 -12.83 -12.73
CA SER A 28 -9.66 -13.26 -13.04
C SER A 28 -8.79 -12.11 -13.59
N ALA A 29 -8.99 -10.87 -13.15
CA ALA A 29 -7.95 -9.86 -13.25
C ALA A 29 -6.80 -10.52 -12.49
N GLU A 30 -5.70 -10.79 -13.18
CA GLU A 30 -4.51 -11.42 -12.63
C GLU A 30 -3.95 -10.51 -11.51
N ILE A 31 -4.59 -10.55 -10.35
CA ILE A 31 -3.96 -10.19 -9.10
C ILE A 31 -2.92 -11.27 -8.96
N LEU A 32 -1.67 -10.91 -9.25
CA LEU A 32 -0.57 -11.79 -8.94
C LEU A 32 -0.70 -12.09 -7.45
N SER A 33 -0.78 -13.37 -7.10
CA SER A 33 -0.72 -13.75 -5.70
C SER A 33 0.55 -13.15 -5.10
N GLU A 34 0.50 -12.78 -3.83
CA GLU A 34 1.66 -12.18 -3.16
C GLU A 34 2.91 -13.07 -3.37
N GLU A 35 2.75 -14.38 -3.30
CA GLU A 35 3.82 -15.35 -3.58
C GLU A 35 4.38 -15.26 -5.01
N MET A 36 3.53 -15.21 -6.02
CA MET A 36 3.99 -15.05 -7.42
C MET A 36 4.70 -13.73 -7.64
N LEU A 37 4.20 -12.65 -7.03
CA LEU A 37 4.85 -11.34 -7.13
C LEU A 37 6.21 -11.35 -6.43
N ARG A 38 6.31 -11.97 -5.24
CA ARG A 38 7.58 -12.09 -4.51
C ARG A 38 8.65 -12.80 -5.33
N GLN A 39 8.28 -13.92 -5.97
CA GLN A 39 9.18 -14.67 -6.84
C GLN A 39 9.60 -13.87 -8.08
N LYS A 40 8.67 -13.13 -8.68
CA LYS A 40 8.98 -12.26 -9.82
C LYS A 40 9.91 -11.11 -9.42
N ALA A 41 9.61 -10.43 -8.32
CA ALA A 41 10.43 -9.34 -7.79
C ALA A 41 11.85 -9.80 -7.43
N ALA A 42 12.00 -11.00 -6.86
CA ALA A 42 13.32 -11.58 -6.57
C ALA A 42 14.14 -11.77 -7.85
N LYS A 43 13.56 -12.38 -8.89
CA LYS A 43 14.23 -12.61 -10.18
C LYS A 43 14.58 -11.31 -10.90
N GLU A 44 13.73 -10.29 -10.79
CA GLU A 44 13.99 -8.98 -11.36
C GLU A 44 15.07 -8.22 -10.58
N ALA A 45 15.13 -8.37 -9.24
CA ALA A 45 16.15 -7.77 -8.41
C ALA A 45 17.57 -8.25 -8.79
N ASP A 46 17.73 -9.53 -9.14
CA ASP A 46 19.01 -10.12 -9.54
C ASP A 46 19.56 -9.53 -10.85
N ARG A 47 18.68 -9.02 -11.72
CA ARG A 47 19.02 -8.45 -13.02
C ARG A 47 19.03 -6.92 -13.02
N CYS A 48 18.65 -6.30 -11.91
CA CYS A 48 18.48 -4.86 -11.82
C CYS A 48 19.82 -4.18 -11.55
N GLU A 49 20.23 -3.30 -12.46
CA GLU A 49 21.46 -2.51 -12.34
C GLU A 49 21.27 -1.27 -11.46
N ASP A 50 20.07 -0.65 -11.45
CA ASP A 50 19.84 0.53 -10.60
C ASP A 50 19.70 0.08 -9.13
N PRO A 51 20.60 0.51 -8.22
CA PRO A 51 20.64 0.02 -6.85
C PRO A 51 19.38 0.40 -6.06
N LEU A 52 18.73 1.51 -6.39
CA LEU A 52 17.50 1.95 -5.73
C LEU A 52 16.30 1.09 -6.18
N VAL A 53 16.20 0.81 -7.48
CA VAL A 53 15.15 -0.07 -8.01
C VAL A 53 15.36 -1.50 -7.49
N ARG A 54 16.61 -1.96 -7.43
CA ARG A 54 16.98 -3.25 -6.83
C ARG A 54 16.54 -3.34 -5.38
N LEU A 55 16.71 -2.29 -4.58
CA LEU A 55 16.19 -2.25 -3.21
C LEU A 55 14.66 -2.34 -3.17
N GLN A 56 13.96 -1.56 -4.00
CA GLN A 56 12.49 -1.60 -4.08
C GLN A 56 11.99 -3.02 -4.41
N LEU A 57 12.65 -3.69 -5.36
CA LEU A 57 12.37 -5.08 -5.74
C LEU A 57 12.68 -6.06 -4.60
N LYS A 58 13.80 -5.89 -3.88
CA LYS A 58 14.11 -6.71 -2.69
C LYS A 58 13.03 -6.54 -1.59
N CYS A 59 12.53 -5.32 -1.37
CA CYS A 59 11.41 -5.10 -0.45
C CYS A 59 10.13 -5.81 -0.91
N LEU A 60 9.81 -5.72 -2.20
CA LEU A 60 8.66 -6.43 -2.80
C LEU A 60 8.80 -7.95 -2.75
N ALA A 61 10.02 -8.47 -2.91
CA ALA A 61 10.32 -9.90 -2.79
C ALA A 61 10.08 -10.45 -1.38
N ILE A 62 10.20 -9.60 -0.36
CA ILE A 62 9.89 -9.98 1.03
C ILE A 62 8.39 -9.90 1.28
N GLY A 63 7.71 -8.85 0.81
CA GLY A 63 6.25 -8.71 0.92
C GLY A 63 5.79 -7.24 0.90
N PHE A 64 4.48 -7.01 0.78
CA PHE A 64 3.93 -5.66 0.58
C PHE A 64 4.17 -4.70 1.75
N ALA A 65 4.24 -5.23 2.97
CA ALA A 65 4.45 -4.41 4.16
C ALA A 65 5.91 -3.95 4.33
N THR A 66 6.87 -4.60 3.67
CA THR A 66 8.31 -4.39 3.89
C THR A 66 8.74 -2.97 3.56
N GLY A 67 8.30 -2.43 2.41
CA GLY A 67 8.61 -1.06 2.01
C GLY A 67 8.12 -0.04 3.03
N LYS A 68 6.89 -0.22 3.52
CA LYS A 68 6.34 0.61 4.60
C LYS A 68 7.14 0.50 5.89
N LYS A 69 7.44 -0.73 6.35
CA LYS A 69 8.23 -0.97 7.57
C LYS A 69 9.62 -0.32 7.45
N LEU A 70 10.22 -0.32 6.25
CA LEU A 70 11.47 0.36 5.98
C LEU A 70 11.35 1.89 6.07
N VAL A 71 10.29 2.47 5.49
CA VAL A 71 9.99 3.90 5.59
C VAL A 71 9.83 4.33 7.05
N ARG A 72 9.07 3.57 7.85
CA ARG A 72 8.95 3.79 9.31
C ARG A 72 10.30 3.79 10.00
N HIS A 73 11.16 2.82 9.67
CA HIS A 73 12.49 2.69 10.27
C HIS A 73 13.39 3.91 10.01
N PHE A 74 13.22 4.56 8.85
CA PHE A 74 13.90 5.82 8.56
C PHE A 74 13.31 7.01 9.32
N LEU A 75 11.99 7.04 9.54
CA LEU A 75 11.28 8.13 10.21
C LEU A 75 11.34 8.06 11.75
N SER A 76 11.49 6.87 12.34
CA SER A 76 11.39 6.60 13.78
C SER A 76 12.33 7.42 14.67
N LYS A 77 13.44 7.91 14.11
CA LYS A 77 14.46 8.65 14.86
C LYS A 77 14.27 10.18 14.81
N ASN A 78 13.11 10.69 14.38
CA ASN A 78 12.76 12.12 14.30
C ASN A 78 13.81 13.02 13.66
N ALA A 79 14.65 12.48 12.78
CA ALA A 79 15.67 13.27 12.11
C ALA A 79 15.14 13.75 10.78
N THR A 80 15.30 15.05 10.52
CA THR A 80 14.94 15.68 9.26
C THR A 80 15.96 15.37 8.16
N THR A 81 17.21 15.08 8.56
CA THR A 81 18.33 14.79 7.67
C THR A 81 19.10 13.55 8.10
N MET A 82 19.77 12.89 7.16
CA MET A 82 20.54 11.68 7.40
C MET A 82 21.82 11.64 6.57
N ASP A 83 22.94 11.32 7.20
CA ASP A 83 24.22 11.11 6.53
C ASP A 83 24.38 9.66 6.02
N CYS A 84 25.44 9.42 5.25
CA CYS A 84 25.74 8.10 4.68
C CYS A 84 25.94 7.03 5.78
N ALA A 85 26.64 7.36 6.86
CA ALA A 85 26.93 6.40 7.93
C ALA A 85 25.65 5.91 8.62
N ARG A 86 24.75 6.84 8.97
CA ARG A 86 23.46 6.53 9.57
C ARG A 86 22.53 5.83 8.60
N PHE A 87 22.56 6.20 7.32
CA PHE A 87 21.80 5.53 6.27
C PHE A 87 22.17 4.04 6.18
N VAL A 88 23.47 3.76 6.07
CA VAL A 88 24.02 2.40 6.01
C VAL A 88 23.65 1.60 7.25
N GLN A 89 23.80 2.20 8.45
CA GLN A 89 23.41 1.56 9.70
C GLN A 89 21.90 1.26 9.74
N THR A 90 21.06 2.17 9.26
CA THR A 90 19.61 2.02 9.25
C THR A 90 19.18 0.89 8.32
N LEU A 91 19.71 0.83 7.10
CA LEU A 91 19.45 -0.29 6.18
C LEU A 91 19.93 -1.64 6.72
N ARG A 92 21.13 -1.70 7.30
CA ARG A 92 21.72 -2.94 7.81
C ARG A 92 21.07 -3.44 9.10
N SER A 93 20.47 -2.55 9.89
CA SER A 93 19.73 -2.93 11.09
C SER A 93 18.31 -3.44 10.79
N PHE A 94 17.85 -3.34 9.54
CA PHE A 94 16.52 -3.80 9.16
C PHE A 94 16.49 -5.33 9.04
N PRO A 95 15.76 -6.07 9.92
CA PRO A 95 15.95 -7.51 10.09
C PRO A 95 15.65 -8.36 8.84
N SER A 96 14.70 -7.92 8.01
CA SER A 96 14.25 -8.69 6.86
C SER A 96 15.08 -8.46 5.59
N LEU A 97 16.00 -7.49 5.60
CA LEU A 97 16.74 -7.08 4.40
C LEU A 97 18.24 -7.27 4.60
N SER A 98 18.80 -8.24 3.88
CA SER A 98 20.24 -8.49 3.88
C SER A 98 20.93 -7.64 2.80
N LEU A 99 21.62 -6.59 3.23
CA LEU A 99 22.46 -5.75 2.36
C LEU A 99 23.89 -5.66 2.90
N SER A 100 24.85 -5.76 1.99
CA SER A 100 26.25 -5.43 2.25
C SER A 100 26.42 -3.92 2.48
N GLU A 101 27.51 -3.55 3.13
CA GLU A 101 27.85 -2.14 3.35
C GLU A 101 28.07 -1.40 2.01
N SER A 102 28.68 -2.06 1.04
CA SER A 102 28.89 -1.53 -0.30
C SER A 102 27.57 -1.27 -1.04
N GLU A 103 26.62 -2.20 -1.00
CA GLU A 103 25.29 -1.99 -1.60
C GLU A 103 24.57 -0.81 -0.95
N ALA A 104 24.62 -0.67 0.38
CA ALA A 104 23.98 0.43 1.08
C ALA A 104 24.62 1.80 0.70
N LYS A 105 25.96 1.87 0.58
CA LYS A 105 26.64 3.09 0.11
C LYS A 105 26.25 3.44 -1.33
N GLU A 106 26.22 2.44 -2.21
CA GLU A 106 25.82 2.61 -3.61
C GLU A 106 24.40 3.20 -3.74
N ILE A 107 23.46 2.74 -2.91
CA ILE A 107 22.09 3.29 -2.86
C ILE A 107 22.10 4.74 -2.38
N PHE A 108 22.90 5.07 -1.35
CA PHE A 108 23.01 6.44 -0.84
C PHE A 108 23.59 7.40 -1.89
N ASP A 109 24.64 6.98 -2.59
CA ASP A 109 25.26 7.78 -3.65
C ASP A 109 24.27 8.04 -4.78
N ARG A 110 23.51 7.00 -5.18
CA ARG A 110 22.44 7.12 -6.19
C ARG A 110 21.37 8.12 -5.78
N LEU A 111 20.94 8.10 -4.52
CA LEU A 111 19.96 9.05 -3.96
C LEU A 111 20.51 10.48 -3.92
N SER A 112 21.78 10.65 -3.53
CA SER A 112 22.44 11.95 -3.47
C SER A 112 22.50 12.63 -4.84
N VAL A 113 22.82 11.86 -5.88
CA VAL A 113 22.80 12.34 -7.27
C VAL A 113 21.39 12.73 -7.69
N ARG A 114 20.38 11.90 -7.40
CA ARG A 114 19.00 12.14 -7.84
C ARG A 114 18.35 13.34 -7.15
N LEU A 115 18.65 13.55 -5.87
CA LEU A 115 18.15 14.67 -5.09
C LEU A 115 18.91 15.98 -5.35
N GLY A 116 19.91 15.98 -6.25
CA GLY A 116 20.64 17.17 -6.66
C GLY A 116 21.51 17.77 -5.55
N THR A 117 21.83 17.01 -4.51
CA THR A 117 22.73 17.46 -3.43
C THR A 117 24.21 17.23 -3.78
N SER A 118 24.52 17.15 -5.06
CA SER A 118 25.86 17.02 -5.62
C SER A 118 26.63 18.35 -5.51
N SER A 119 26.98 18.72 -4.29
CA SER A 119 28.18 19.51 -4.01
C SER A 119 28.60 19.24 -2.58
N ALA A 120 29.89 19.04 -2.40
CA ALA A 120 30.60 18.50 -1.23
C ALA A 120 30.47 19.30 0.09
N ALA A 121 29.33 19.92 0.39
CA ALA A 121 29.11 20.74 1.57
C ALA A 121 27.97 20.26 2.50
N ALA A 122 27.22 19.23 2.12
CA ALA A 122 26.29 18.59 3.04
C ALA A 122 26.09 17.13 2.62
N GLY A 123 26.95 16.22 3.12
CA GLY A 123 26.79 14.77 2.96
C GLY A 123 25.58 14.21 3.72
N VAL A 124 24.48 14.96 3.74
CA VAL A 124 23.22 14.69 4.43
C VAL A 124 22.06 14.85 3.45
N LEU A 125 21.17 13.86 3.43
CA LEU A 125 19.95 13.85 2.63
C LEU A 125 18.75 14.16 3.53
N SER A 126 17.75 14.85 3.00
CA SER A 126 16.47 14.99 3.69
C SER A 126 15.77 13.63 3.77
N VAL A 127 15.39 13.21 4.97
CA VAL A 127 14.74 11.90 5.20
C VAL A 127 13.42 11.81 4.43
N ALA A 128 12.63 12.88 4.41
CA ALA A 128 11.34 12.91 3.70
C ALA A 128 11.51 12.69 2.19
N LYS A 129 12.43 13.43 1.54
CA LYS A 129 12.71 13.29 0.10
C LYS A 129 13.27 11.92 -0.24
N MET A 130 14.13 11.40 0.62
CA MET A 130 14.72 10.07 0.46
C MET A 130 13.67 8.97 0.56
N VAL A 131 12.72 9.08 1.51
CA VAL A 131 11.58 8.17 1.65
C VAL A 131 10.66 8.22 0.42
N GLU A 132 10.43 9.41 -0.16
CA GLU A 132 9.67 9.55 -1.40
C GLU A 132 10.36 8.81 -2.56
N GLU A 133 11.67 8.94 -2.70
CA GLU A 133 12.46 8.21 -3.70
C GLU A 133 12.48 6.69 -3.49
N PHE A 134 12.46 6.24 -2.23
CA PHE A 134 12.34 4.81 -1.93
C PHE A 134 10.96 4.24 -2.26
N THR A 135 9.93 5.06 -2.21
CA THR A 135 8.57 4.61 -2.51
C THR A 135 8.46 4.34 -4.01
N PRO A 136 8.09 3.12 -4.43
CA PRO A 136 7.93 2.83 -5.85
C PRO A 136 6.96 3.82 -6.50
N PRO A 137 7.28 4.35 -7.70
CA PRO A 137 6.44 5.35 -8.33
C PRO A 137 5.06 4.76 -8.65
N LEU A 138 4.01 5.41 -8.14
CA LEU A 138 2.62 5.12 -8.50
C LEU A 138 2.22 5.98 -9.70
N LYS A 139 1.42 5.41 -10.60
CA LYS A 139 0.71 6.19 -11.62
C LYS A 139 -0.12 7.29 -10.93
N ALA A 140 -0.16 8.48 -11.52
CA ALA A 140 -0.84 9.64 -10.94
C ALA A 140 -2.27 9.36 -10.47
N GLN A 141 -3.07 8.67 -11.29
CA GLN A 141 -4.45 8.28 -10.94
C GLN A 141 -4.52 7.37 -9.70
N ARG A 142 -3.62 6.38 -9.60
CA ARG A 142 -3.57 5.48 -8.42
C ARG A 142 -3.11 6.21 -7.17
N ARG A 143 -2.14 7.14 -7.32
CA ARG A 143 -1.66 7.98 -6.23
C ARG A 143 -2.78 8.88 -5.69
N GLU A 144 -3.48 9.58 -6.59
CA GLU A 144 -4.60 10.46 -6.22
C GLU A 144 -5.69 9.70 -5.46
N LEU A 145 -6.05 8.50 -5.92
CA LEU A 145 -7.03 7.67 -5.23
C LEU A 145 -6.57 7.24 -3.82
N VAL A 146 -5.29 6.87 -3.67
CA VAL A 146 -4.72 6.50 -2.36
C VAL A 146 -4.69 7.70 -1.41
N GLU A 147 -4.35 8.88 -1.93
CA GLU A 147 -4.37 10.13 -1.17
C GLU A 147 -5.81 10.57 -0.80
N GLU A 148 -6.79 10.36 -1.69
CA GLU A 148 -8.22 10.59 -1.42
C GLU A 148 -8.70 9.70 -0.26
N VAL A 149 -8.36 8.42 -0.29
CA VAL A 149 -8.63 7.48 0.81
C VAL A 149 -8.03 7.99 2.12
N PHE A 150 -6.76 8.41 2.09
CA PHE A 150 -6.08 8.89 3.30
C PHE A 150 -6.74 10.17 3.85
N ARG A 151 -7.06 11.14 2.98
CA ARG A 151 -7.74 12.39 3.36
C ARG A 151 -9.11 12.16 3.98
N LYS A 152 -9.85 11.13 3.53
CA LYS A 152 -11.12 10.73 4.15
C LYS A 152 -10.94 10.22 5.60
N MET A 153 -9.77 9.70 5.92
CA MET A 153 -9.42 9.20 7.26
C MET A 153 -8.78 10.27 8.14
N ASP A 154 -8.13 11.26 7.53
CA ASP A 154 -7.48 12.42 8.17
C ASP A 154 -8.18 13.75 7.77
N PRO A 155 -9.38 14.03 8.29
CA PRO A 155 -10.12 15.25 7.91
C PRO A 155 -9.43 16.55 8.36
N ASN A 156 -8.48 16.46 9.30
CA ASN A 156 -7.74 17.59 9.86
C ASN A 156 -6.39 17.83 9.15
N ASP A 157 -6.06 17.03 8.13
CA ASP A 157 -4.80 17.10 7.37
C ASP A 157 -3.55 17.11 8.28
N THR A 158 -3.56 16.25 9.29
CA THR A 158 -2.45 16.09 10.25
C THR A 158 -1.25 15.33 9.66
N GLY A 159 -1.45 14.61 8.55
CA GLY A 159 -0.45 13.75 7.91
C GLY A 159 -0.30 12.37 8.56
N SER A 160 -1.12 12.06 9.56
CA SER A 160 -1.12 10.78 10.31
C SER A 160 -2.52 10.39 10.72
N VAL A 161 -2.82 9.09 10.75
CA VAL A 161 -4.12 8.58 11.21
C VAL A 161 -3.96 7.56 12.32
N PRO A 162 -4.78 7.61 13.38
CA PRO A 162 -4.74 6.59 14.41
C PRO A 162 -5.26 5.27 13.84
N LEU A 163 -4.63 4.17 14.27
CA LEU A 163 -4.98 2.82 13.80
C LEU A 163 -6.46 2.48 14.06
N SER A 164 -7.03 2.99 15.15
CA SER A 164 -8.44 2.86 15.47
C SER A 164 -9.36 3.48 14.41
N ALA A 165 -9.01 4.66 13.88
CA ALA A 165 -9.76 5.32 12.81
C ALA A 165 -9.61 4.59 11.48
N LEU A 166 -8.43 4.02 11.23
CA LEU A 166 -8.15 3.17 10.06
C LEU A 166 -9.03 1.91 10.10
N TYR A 167 -9.06 1.23 11.24
CA TYR A 167 -9.86 0.02 11.44
C TYR A 167 -11.37 0.27 11.37
N ALA A 168 -11.86 1.36 11.96
CA ALA A 168 -13.30 1.69 11.96
C ALA A 168 -13.89 1.82 10.54
N ARG A 169 -13.07 2.22 9.57
CA ARG A 169 -13.48 2.39 8.17
C ARG A 169 -13.21 1.17 7.29
N PHE A 170 -12.31 0.28 7.72
CA PHE A 170 -11.93 -0.92 6.97
C PHE A 170 -13.09 -1.93 6.89
N ASP A 171 -13.60 -2.20 5.68
CA ASP A 171 -14.60 -3.26 5.46
C ASP A 171 -13.93 -4.61 5.16
N HIS A 172 -13.72 -5.41 6.21
CA HIS A 172 -13.17 -6.76 6.08
C HIS A 172 -14.04 -7.71 5.25
N ARG A 173 -15.36 -7.46 5.15
CA ARG A 173 -16.30 -8.37 4.46
C ARG A 173 -16.12 -8.38 2.95
N ARG A 174 -15.55 -7.31 2.42
CA ARG A 174 -15.28 -7.12 0.98
C ARG A 174 -13.85 -7.48 0.60
N GLN A 175 -13.12 -8.14 1.51
CA GLN A 175 -11.79 -8.64 1.22
C GLN A 175 -11.94 -9.94 0.42
N PRO A 176 -11.24 -10.10 -0.73
CA PRO A 176 -11.32 -11.32 -1.53
C PRO A 176 -11.00 -12.59 -0.73
N GLN A 177 -10.14 -12.49 0.28
CA GLN A 177 -9.75 -13.59 1.16
C GLN A 177 -10.84 -13.98 2.16
N PHE A 178 -11.68 -13.01 2.57
CA PHE A 178 -12.86 -13.26 3.40
C PHE A 178 -13.98 -13.86 2.56
N GLU A 179 -14.25 -13.29 1.39
CA GLU A 179 -15.28 -13.77 0.45
C GLU A 179 -15.00 -15.20 -0.01
N SER A 180 -13.74 -15.55 -0.24
CA SER A 180 -13.35 -16.91 -0.59
C SER A 180 -13.30 -17.88 0.60
N GLY A 181 -13.60 -17.42 1.83
CA GLY A 181 -13.51 -18.20 3.06
C GLY A 181 -12.09 -18.65 3.43
N LYS A 182 -11.06 -18.04 2.85
CA LYS A 182 -9.64 -18.42 3.08
C LYS A 182 -9.10 -17.85 4.39
N LYS A 183 -9.65 -16.74 4.86
CA LYS A 183 -9.29 -16.13 6.14
C LYS A 183 -10.54 -15.75 6.93
N SER A 184 -10.50 -15.96 8.24
CA SER A 184 -11.51 -15.46 9.17
C SER A 184 -11.40 -13.95 9.36
N ARG A 185 -12.40 -13.36 10.02
CA ARG A 185 -12.37 -11.95 10.41
C ARG A 185 -11.19 -11.66 11.34
N GLU A 186 -10.93 -12.56 12.27
CA GLU A 186 -9.87 -12.44 13.28
C GLU A 186 -8.48 -12.53 12.61
N GLU A 187 -8.31 -13.40 11.61
CA GLU A 187 -7.07 -13.53 10.84
C GLU A 187 -6.81 -12.32 9.94
N LEU A 188 -7.87 -11.72 9.38
CA LEU A 188 -7.77 -10.49 8.61
C LEU A 188 -7.46 -9.29 9.51
N LEU A 189 -8.04 -9.24 10.69
CA LEU A 189 -7.70 -8.25 11.70
C LEU A 189 -6.25 -8.41 12.14
N ALA A 190 -5.82 -9.62 12.50
CA ALA A 190 -4.44 -9.89 12.86
C ALA A 190 -3.46 -9.54 11.73
N SER A 191 -3.78 -9.88 10.47
CA SER A 191 -2.98 -9.46 9.31
C SER A 191 -2.95 -7.93 9.15
N PHE A 192 -4.08 -7.26 9.40
CA PHE A 192 -4.18 -5.80 9.31
C PHE A 192 -3.32 -5.14 10.39
N LEU A 193 -3.37 -5.62 11.64
CA LEU A 193 -2.53 -5.14 12.73
C LEU A 193 -1.04 -5.45 12.45
N ASP A 194 -0.66 -6.67 12.07
CA ASP A 194 0.75 -6.96 11.70
C ASP A 194 1.26 -6.11 10.52
N THR A 195 0.34 -5.76 9.62
CA THR A 195 0.65 -4.84 8.52
C THR A 195 0.84 -3.42 9.03
N PHE A 196 -0.14 -2.85 9.76
CA PHE A 196 -0.26 -1.42 10.08
C PHE A 196 0.21 -1.01 11.49
N GLU A 197 0.51 -1.96 12.36
CA GLU A 197 0.97 -1.79 13.74
C GLU A 197 2.33 -2.47 13.97
N PRO A 198 3.41 -2.09 13.25
CA PRO A 198 4.73 -2.60 13.58
C PRO A 198 5.38 -1.92 14.79
N ASP A 199 4.84 -0.77 15.26
CA ASP A 199 5.41 0.07 16.32
C ASP A 199 4.34 0.55 17.32
N PRO A 200 4.74 0.92 18.56
CA PRO A 200 3.83 1.18 19.68
C PRO A 200 3.16 2.57 19.67
N ASP A 201 3.34 3.38 18.63
CA ASP A 201 2.76 4.72 18.55
C ASP A 201 1.29 4.72 18.08
N GLY A 202 0.84 3.61 17.48
CA GLY A 202 -0.56 3.39 17.10
C GLY A 202 -1.05 4.34 15.99
N GLN A 203 -0.15 4.92 15.20
CA GLN A 203 -0.45 5.84 14.10
C GLN A 203 0.12 5.32 12.77
N VAL A 204 -0.56 5.63 11.67
CA VAL A 204 -0.09 5.36 10.30
C VAL A 204 0.11 6.69 9.59
N LEU A 205 1.31 6.92 9.05
CA LEU A 205 1.65 8.14 8.33
C LEU A 205 1.14 8.09 6.88
N ALA A 206 0.86 9.24 6.28
CA ALA A 206 0.41 9.32 4.88
C ALA A 206 1.39 8.64 3.91
N ILE A 207 2.69 8.90 4.09
CA ILE A 207 3.76 8.35 3.26
C ILE A 207 3.89 6.83 3.38
N GLU A 208 3.56 6.29 4.55
CA GLU A 208 3.58 4.85 4.83
C GLU A 208 2.40 4.13 4.19
N PHE A 209 1.23 4.77 4.27
CA PHE A 209 0.03 4.30 3.59
C PHE A 209 0.26 4.29 2.07
N LEU A 210 0.88 5.35 1.54
CA LEU A 210 1.27 5.43 0.14
C LEU A 210 2.27 4.33 -0.24
N ALA A 211 3.33 4.12 0.54
CA ALA A 211 4.33 3.08 0.29
C ALA A 211 3.73 1.66 0.28
N PHE A 212 2.78 1.39 1.19
CA PHE A 212 2.07 0.11 1.20
C PHE A 212 1.21 -0.09 -0.06
N TYR A 213 0.46 0.93 -0.48
CA TYR A 213 -0.35 0.83 -1.69
C TYR A 213 0.45 0.92 -2.99
N ALA A 214 1.64 1.52 -2.98
CA ALA A 214 2.62 1.43 -4.06
C ALA A 214 3.03 -0.03 -4.28
N ALA A 215 3.33 -0.74 -3.19
CA ALA A 215 3.69 -2.15 -3.25
C ALA A 215 2.52 -3.03 -3.72
N LYS A 216 1.31 -2.82 -3.18
CA LYS A 216 0.10 -3.53 -3.65
C LYS A 216 -0.25 -3.22 -5.10
N SER A 217 -0.04 -1.99 -5.54
CA SER A 217 -0.27 -1.57 -6.92
C SER A 217 0.56 -2.40 -7.91
N ALA A 218 1.78 -2.81 -7.54
CA ALA A 218 2.61 -3.68 -8.37
C ALA A 218 1.99 -5.08 -8.61
N ALA A 219 1.10 -5.55 -7.73
CA ALA A 219 0.39 -6.82 -7.89
C ALA A 219 -0.83 -6.73 -8.82
N VAL A 220 -1.33 -5.51 -9.06
CA VAL A 220 -2.59 -5.27 -9.77
C VAL A 220 -2.27 -4.63 -11.13
N GLN A 221 -2.45 -5.41 -12.20
CA GLN A 221 -2.17 -4.94 -13.55
C GLN A 221 -3.18 -3.89 -14.03
N ASN A 222 -4.48 -4.13 -13.79
CA ASN A 222 -5.56 -3.28 -14.29
C ASN A 222 -5.87 -2.12 -13.33
N ASP A 223 -5.80 -0.89 -13.84
CA ASP A 223 -6.09 0.35 -13.09
C ASP A 223 -7.54 0.38 -12.57
N ILE A 224 -8.51 -0.09 -13.36
CA ILE A 224 -9.94 -0.16 -12.97
C ILE A 224 -10.12 -1.11 -11.78
N HIS A 225 -9.40 -2.23 -11.79
CA HIS A 225 -9.47 -3.19 -10.69
C HIS A 225 -8.82 -2.63 -9.42
N PHE A 226 -7.72 -1.89 -9.55
CA PHE A 226 -7.11 -1.19 -8.41
C PHE A 226 -8.08 -0.16 -7.81
N ASP A 227 -8.74 0.64 -8.66
CA ASP A 227 -9.73 1.63 -8.24
C ASP A 227 -10.91 0.97 -7.50
N TRP A 228 -11.53 -0.04 -8.11
CA TRP A 228 -12.61 -0.79 -7.50
C TRP A 228 -12.21 -1.41 -6.17
N MET A 229 -11.04 -2.04 -6.11
CA MET A 229 -10.50 -2.64 -4.87
C MET A 229 -10.37 -1.58 -3.77
N LEU A 230 -9.78 -0.42 -4.07
CA LEU A 230 -9.55 0.61 -3.06
C LEU A 230 -10.86 1.22 -2.57
N ARG A 231 -11.77 1.56 -3.50
CA ARG A 231 -13.09 2.12 -3.15
C ARG A 231 -13.91 1.16 -2.32
N SER A 232 -13.88 -0.12 -2.68
CA SER A 232 -14.59 -1.18 -1.97
C SER A 232 -14.06 -1.40 -0.54
N GLN A 233 -12.73 -1.40 -0.37
CA GLN A 233 -12.08 -1.64 0.93
C GLN A 233 -12.31 -0.50 1.94
N TRP A 234 -12.31 0.74 1.46
CA TRP A 234 -12.38 1.95 2.31
C TRP A 234 -13.74 2.63 2.31
N LYS A 235 -14.75 2.00 1.69
CA LYS A 235 -16.10 2.55 1.53
C LYS A 235 -16.04 3.98 0.98
N LEU A 236 -15.24 4.19 -0.08
CA LEU A 236 -15.18 5.48 -0.77
C LEU A 236 -16.56 5.83 -1.34
#